data_AF-A0A7S1SXI7-F1
#
_entry.id   AF-A0A7S1SXI7-F1
#
_cell.length_a   1.000
_cell.length_b   1.000
_cell.length_c   1.000
_cell.angle_alpha   90.00
_cell.angle_beta   90.00
_cell.angle_gamma   90.00
#
_symmetry.space_group_name_H-M   'P 1'
#
loop_
_entity.id
_entity.type
_entity.pdbx_description
1 polymer ?
#
loop_
_entity_poly.entity_id
_entity_poly.type
_entity_poly.pdbx_seq_one_letter_code
_entity_poly.pdbx_strand_id
1 'polypeptide(L)'
;MLKQQGAEKIQLLITLQSSTGRRMARGRTESAPWSWRAQRLARRCLGEPILWLLIVGSVIAHVLSTAGSWRVGAWQLTQAWLVAELLFLAFQYFRYRTHNRVGAHPVPHHDPEETFSQFLQLNAHITIQPFLSGWFHGANFEEIKRENVEELICYGFYYKSRGDVVGTAVEGRLREHVCEVEAAFGVVFPDGYNPSLRFMSHLWEPLAVVGRPLLFYGVTEAVGALSHAALLAAGFRRHRQSGVAQYWIRRAAGGAALQEQPLVFMHGVGFGLLPYFPFLRRLHRALPTR
;
A
#
# COMPACT_ATOMS: atom_id res chain seq x y z
N MET A 1 -39.82 2.57 -31.57
CA MET A 1 -40.07 3.73 -30.69
C MET A 1 -39.24 3.57 -29.41
N LEU A 2 -37.94 3.88 -29.47
CA LEU A 2 -37.01 3.88 -28.34
C LEU A 2 -36.49 5.31 -28.23
N LYS A 3 -36.94 6.04 -27.21
CA LYS A 3 -36.58 7.43 -26.98
C LYS A 3 -35.25 7.50 -26.23
N GLN A 4 -34.36 8.31 -26.80
CA GLN A 4 -33.11 8.81 -26.25
C GLN A 4 -33.27 9.41 -24.85
N GLN A 5 -32.38 9.02 -23.94
CA GLN A 5 -31.85 9.85 -22.84
C GLN A 5 -30.38 9.41 -22.72
N GLY A 6 -29.40 10.21 -23.13
CA GLY A 6 -29.01 11.46 -22.48
C GLY A 6 -27.65 11.19 -21.83
N ALA A 7 -26.60 11.26 -22.64
CA ALA A 7 -25.23 11.05 -22.20
C ALA A 7 -24.76 12.25 -21.35
N GLU A 8 -24.72 12.09 -20.03
CA GLU A 8 -24.00 13.02 -19.16
C GLU A 8 -22.52 12.62 -19.09
N LYS A 9 -21.68 13.53 -19.61
CA LYS A 9 -20.23 13.53 -19.46
C LYS A 9 -19.88 13.60 -17.97
N ILE A 10 -19.45 12.48 -17.39
CA ILE A 10 -18.73 12.48 -16.12
C ILE A 10 -17.30 12.89 -16.42
N GLN A 11 -16.98 14.17 -16.26
CA GLN A 11 -15.60 14.65 -16.22
C GLN A 11 -14.95 14.19 -14.92
N LEU A 12 -14.22 13.09 -15.00
CA LEU A 12 -13.42 12.53 -13.92
C LEU A 12 -12.09 13.28 -13.87
N LEU A 13 -12.05 14.40 -13.13
CA LEU A 13 -10.82 15.17 -12.90
C LEU A 13 -10.01 14.52 -11.76
N ILE A 14 -9.22 13.49 -12.09
CA ILE A 14 -8.21 12.95 -11.18
C ILE A 14 -7.06 13.96 -11.12
N THR A 15 -7.00 14.75 -10.05
CA THR A 15 -5.87 15.66 -9.83
C THR A 15 -4.71 14.84 -9.26
N LEU A 16 -3.80 14.42 -10.13
CA LEU A 16 -2.48 13.90 -9.73
C LEU A 16 -1.67 15.06 -9.17
N GLN A 17 -1.41 15.03 -7.87
CA GLN A 17 -0.62 16.04 -7.21
C GLN A 17 0.87 15.83 -7.57
N SER A 18 1.36 16.64 -8.50
CA SER A 18 2.78 16.70 -8.86
C SER A 18 3.61 17.17 -7.67
N SER A 19 4.51 16.33 -7.17
CA SER A 19 5.54 16.72 -6.20
C SER A 19 6.69 17.44 -6.92
N THR A 20 6.48 18.72 -7.25
CA THR A 20 7.57 19.62 -7.63
C THR A 20 8.57 19.75 -6.49
N GLY A 21 9.82 19.45 -6.81
CA GLY A 21 10.92 19.33 -5.88
C GLY A 21 11.29 20.61 -5.16
N ARG A 22 11.90 20.42 -3.99
CA ARG A 22 12.73 21.42 -3.34
C ARG A 22 14.04 20.76 -2.95
N ARG A 23 15.10 21.06 -3.72
CA ARG A 23 16.49 20.80 -3.38
C ARG A 23 16.80 21.47 -2.05
N MET A 24 17.27 20.68 -1.09
CA MET A 24 18.10 21.15 0.02
C MET A 24 19.25 20.15 0.11
N ALA A 25 20.37 20.52 -0.51
CA ALA A 25 21.65 19.88 -0.31
C ALA A 25 22.12 20.20 1.12
N ARG A 26 22.43 19.16 1.92
CA ARG A 26 23.45 19.21 2.98
C ARG A 26 23.73 17.81 3.51
N GLY A 27 25.01 17.44 3.43
CA GLY A 27 25.71 16.66 4.46
C GLY A 27 25.53 15.14 4.41
N ARG A 28 26.54 14.46 3.86
CA ARG A 28 26.85 13.06 4.17
C ARG A 28 26.90 12.84 5.68
N THR A 29 26.15 11.84 6.14
CA THR A 29 26.63 10.90 7.15
C THR A 29 26.14 9.52 6.72
N GLU A 30 27.08 8.69 6.26
CA GLU A 30 26.87 7.28 5.94
C GLU A 30 26.47 6.55 7.23
N SER A 31 25.17 6.44 7.50
CA SER A 31 24.65 5.41 8.38
C SER A 31 24.51 4.15 7.54
N ALA A 32 25.50 3.26 7.63
CA ALA A 32 25.46 1.94 7.02
C ALA A 32 24.08 1.27 7.26
N PRO A 33 23.39 0.77 6.23
CA PRO A 33 22.14 0.06 6.42
C PRO A 33 22.42 -1.15 7.30
N TRP A 34 21.64 -1.30 8.38
CA TRP A 34 21.64 -2.46 9.26
C TRP A 34 21.81 -3.75 8.44
N SER A 35 23.00 -4.34 8.50
CA SER A 35 23.32 -5.47 7.63
C SER A 35 22.30 -6.59 7.82
N TRP A 36 21.83 -7.19 6.74
CA TRP A 36 20.87 -8.30 6.75
C TRP A 36 21.31 -9.46 7.68
N ARG A 37 22.63 -9.58 7.92
CA ARG A 37 23.24 -10.48 8.91
C ARG A 37 22.87 -10.12 10.35
N ALA A 38 22.90 -8.82 10.72
CA ALA A 38 22.48 -8.35 12.04
C ALA A 38 20.98 -8.57 12.29
N GLN A 39 20.13 -8.36 11.28
CA GLN A 39 18.69 -8.68 11.39
C GLN A 39 18.41 -10.18 11.54
N ARG A 40 19.17 -11.03 10.83
CA ARG A 40 19.05 -12.49 10.93
C ARG A 40 19.56 -13.03 12.28
N LEU A 41 20.63 -12.45 12.83
CA LEU A 41 21.16 -12.79 14.16
C LEU A 41 20.19 -12.34 15.27
N ALA A 42 19.66 -11.11 15.19
CA ALA A 42 18.66 -10.60 16.12
C ALA A 42 17.40 -11.49 16.15
N ARG A 43 16.93 -11.96 14.99
CA ARG A 43 15.78 -12.88 14.89
C ARG A 43 16.03 -14.27 15.48
N ARG A 44 17.28 -14.75 15.52
CA ARG A 44 17.63 -16.07 16.11
C ARG A 44 17.96 -15.99 17.59
N CYS A 45 18.54 -14.89 18.06
CA CYS A 45 18.99 -14.75 19.45
C CYS A 45 17.92 -14.16 20.38
N LEU A 46 16.92 -13.41 19.86
CA LEU A 46 15.90 -12.74 20.69
C LEU A 46 14.49 -13.36 20.60
N GLY A 47 14.22 -14.26 19.66
CA GLY A 47 12.85 -14.76 19.42
C GLY A 47 12.40 -15.91 20.32
N GLU A 48 13.18 -17.00 20.36
CA GLU A 48 12.78 -18.26 21.01
C GLU A 48 12.84 -18.21 22.56
N PRO A 49 13.94 -17.75 23.21
CA PRO A 49 14.03 -17.80 24.67
C PRO A 49 13.13 -16.76 25.35
N ILE A 50 12.87 -15.61 24.70
CA ILE A 50 11.97 -14.58 25.23
C ILE A 50 10.52 -15.07 25.21
N LEU A 51 10.12 -15.79 24.15
CA LEU A 51 8.78 -16.38 24.07
C LEU A 51 8.55 -17.40 25.20
N TRP A 52 9.54 -18.26 25.48
CA TRP A 52 9.48 -19.21 26.60
C TRP A 52 9.44 -18.53 27.97
N LEU A 53 10.20 -17.45 28.17
CA LEU A 53 10.16 -16.68 29.41
C LEU A 53 8.81 -15.98 29.62
N LEU A 54 8.18 -15.49 28.55
CA LEU A 54 6.84 -14.90 28.62
C LEU A 54 5.76 -15.95 28.94
N ILE A 55 5.87 -17.16 28.39
CA ILE A 55 4.95 -18.28 28.67
C ILE A 55 5.11 -18.75 30.12
N VAL A 56 6.34 -18.98 30.58
CA VAL A 56 6.62 -19.41 31.96
C VAL A 56 6.21 -18.32 32.96
N GLY A 57 6.51 -17.06 32.65
CA GLY A 57 6.07 -15.90 33.44
C GLY A 57 4.56 -15.81 33.53
N SER A 58 3.83 -16.06 32.44
CA SER A 58 2.37 -16.10 32.38
C SER A 58 1.75 -17.22 33.23
N VAL A 59 2.39 -18.39 33.30
CA VAL A 59 1.92 -19.53 34.12
C VAL A 59 2.15 -19.27 35.60
N ILE A 60 3.33 -18.77 35.99
CA ILE A 60 3.65 -18.41 37.38
C ILE A 60 2.73 -17.29 37.88
N ALA A 61 2.52 -16.29 37.03
CA ALA A 61 1.52 -15.24 37.20
C ALA A 61 0.12 -15.80 37.51
N HIS A 62 -0.31 -16.83 36.77
CA HIS A 62 -1.63 -17.44 36.94
C HIS A 62 -1.76 -18.13 38.30
N VAL A 63 -0.74 -18.90 38.69
CA VAL A 63 -0.69 -19.61 39.98
C VAL A 63 -0.73 -18.63 41.15
N LEU A 64 0.02 -17.54 41.10
CA LEU A 64 0.11 -16.55 42.18
C LEU A 64 -1.12 -15.65 42.32
N SER A 65 -1.97 -15.57 41.30
CA SER A 65 -3.13 -14.67 41.28
C SER A 65 -4.38 -15.19 41.98
N THR A 66 -4.35 -16.42 42.50
CA THR A 66 -5.51 -17.07 43.13
C THR A 66 -5.88 -16.51 44.53
N ALA A 67 -5.19 -15.46 45.00
CA ALA A 67 -5.44 -14.79 46.28
C ALA A 67 -5.96 -13.33 46.10
N GLY A 68 -7.28 -13.15 45.92
CA GLY A 68 -7.97 -11.85 46.10
C GLY A 68 -8.96 -11.45 44.99
N SER A 69 -10.25 -11.44 45.28
CA SER A 69 -11.35 -11.53 44.30
C SER A 69 -11.47 -10.46 43.20
N TRP A 70 -11.10 -9.19 43.42
CA TRP A 70 -11.13 -8.18 42.34
C TRP A 70 -9.80 -8.07 41.57
N ARG A 71 -8.68 -8.34 42.25
CA ARG A 71 -7.33 -8.42 41.66
C ARG A 71 -7.22 -9.66 40.76
N VAL A 72 -7.87 -10.76 41.13
CA VAL A 72 -8.01 -11.97 40.31
C VAL A 72 -8.66 -11.63 38.95
N GLY A 73 -9.75 -10.86 38.94
CA GLY A 73 -10.45 -10.52 37.69
C GLY A 73 -9.62 -9.64 36.74
N ALA A 74 -9.04 -8.54 37.25
CA ALA A 74 -8.18 -7.68 36.44
C ALA A 74 -6.93 -8.42 35.91
N TRP A 75 -6.39 -9.33 36.71
CA TRP A 75 -5.27 -10.17 36.31
C TRP A 75 -5.65 -11.18 35.23
N GLN A 76 -6.77 -11.88 35.41
CA GLN A 76 -7.31 -12.82 34.40
C GLN A 76 -7.56 -12.11 33.05
N LEU A 77 -8.09 -10.89 33.07
CA LEU A 77 -8.27 -10.08 31.86
C LEU A 77 -6.93 -9.72 31.20
N THR A 78 -5.92 -9.35 32.00
CA THR A 78 -4.58 -9.04 31.48
C THR A 78 -3.93 -10.29 30.87
N GLN A 79 -4.08 -11.45 31.51
CA GLN A 79 -3.58 -12.72 30.98
C GLN A 79 -4.28 -13.11 29.68
N ALA A 80 -5.61 -13.02 29.64
CA ALA A 80 -6.38 -13.27 28.44
C ALA A 80 -5.95 -12.33 27.29
N TRP A 81 -5.71 -11.05 27.59
CA TRP A 81 -5.20 -10.09 26.62
C TRP A 81 -3.81 -10.47 26.08
N LEU A 82 -2.87 -10.83 26.96
CA LEU A 82 -1.53 -11.26 26.55
C LEU A 82 -1.58 -12.52 25.69
N VAL A 83 -2.44 -13.50 26.02
CA VAL A 83 -2.64 -14.70 25.20
C VAL A 83 -3.23 -14.34 23.84
N ALA A 84 -4.23 -13.46 23.78
CA ALA A 84 -4.81 -13.00 22.51
C ALA A 84 -3.75 -12.28 21.64
N GLU A 85 -2.91 -11.44 22.25
CA GLU A 85 -1.82 -10.76 21.57
C GLU A 85 -0.78 -11.75 21.00
N LEU A 86 -0.38 -12.76 21.79
CA LEU A 86 0.54 -13.80 21.35
C LEU A 86 -0.03 -14.64 20.19
N LEU A 87 -1.30 -15.06 20.29
CA LEU A 87 -1.98 -15.79 19.22
C LEU A 87 -2.07 -14.94 17.95
N PHE A 88 -2.35 -13.64 18.10
CA PHE A 88 -2.42 -12.71 16.97
C PHE A 88 -1.06 -12.49 16.31
N LEU A 89 0.02 -12.38 17.10
CA LEU A 89 1.38 -12.31 16.57
C LEU A 89 1.79 -13.60 15.85
N ALA A 90 1.44 -14.77 16.41
CA ALA A 90 1.67 -16.05 15.76
C ALA A 90 0.91 -16.16 14.43
N PHE A 91 -0.35 -15.72 14.41
CA PHE A 91 -1.15 -15.62 13.19
C PHE A 91 -0.52 -14.70 12.14
N GLN A 92 -0.11 -13.47 12.53
CA GLN A 92 0.57 -12.53 11.64
C GLN A 92 1.87 -13.12 11.08
N TYR A 93 2.65 -13.80 11.91
CA TYR A 93 3.89 -14.43 11.50
C TYR A 93 3.66 -15.58 10.50
N PHE A 94 2.66 -16.43 10.74
CA PHE A 94 2.29 -17.48 9.80
C PHE A 94 1.83 -16.89 8.46
N ARG A 95 0.97 -15.87 8.50
CA ARG A 95 0.51 -15.15 7.30
C ARG A 95 1.68 -14.53 6.53
N TYR A 96 2.59 -13.86 7.21
CA TYR A 96 3.81 -13.31 6.63
C TYR A 96 4.66 -14.39 5.96
N ARG A 97 4.84 -15.55 6.61
CA ARG A 97 5.58 -16.66 6.02
C ARG A 97 4.89 -17.24 4.79
N THR A 98 3.58 -17.40 4.83
CA THR A 98 2.81 -17.93 3.70
C THR A 98 2.86 -16.98 2.51
N HIS A 99 2.63 -15.67 2.72
CA HIS A 99 2.68 -14.68 1.63
C HIS A 99 4.06 -14.53 1.02
N ASN A 100 5.14 -14.59 1.82
CA ASN A 100 6.50 -14.54 1.27
C ASN A 100 6.99 -15.87 0.67
N ARG A 101 6.22 -16.96 0.77
CA ARG A 101 6.50 -18.23 0.09
C ARG A 101 5.88 -18.27 -1.31
N VAL A 102 4.77 -17.55 -1.50
CA VAL A 102 4.10 -17.45 -2.79
C VAL A 102 4.92 -16.51 -3.65
N GLY A 103 5.60 -17.06 -4.66
CA GLY A 103 6.29 -16.25 -5.66
C GLY A 103 5.28 -15.42 -6.46
N ALA A 104 5.76 -14.36 -7.11
CA ALA A 104 4.93 -13.59 -8.03
C ALA A 104 4.38 -14.52 -9.12
N HIS A 105 3.06 -14.72 -9.13
CA HIS A 105 2.40 -15.43 -10.22
C HIS A 105 2.12 -14.44 -11.35
N PRO A 106 2.44 -14.79 -12.61
CA PRO A 106 1.98 -13.98 -13.73
C PRO A 106 0.46 -13.91 -13.70
N VAL A 107 -0.09 -12.75 -14.08
CA VAL A 107 -1.53 -12.58 -14.20
C VAL A 107 -2.05 -13.61 -15.21
N PRO A 108 -3.16 -14.32 -14.93
CA PRO A 108 -3.76 -15.22 -15.92
C PRO A 108 -4.03 -14.47 -17.23
N HIS A 109 -3.59 -15.04 -18.36
CA HIS A 109 -3.72 -14.44 -19.71
C HIS A 109 -2.88 -13.18 -19.97
N HIS A 110 -1.76 -12.99 -19.25
CA HIS A 110 -0.84 -11.88 -19.52
C HIS A 110 -0.17 -11.98 -20.89
N ASP A 111 -0.36 -10.97 -21.74
CA ASP A 111 0.40 -10.75 -22.98
C ASP A 111 1.47 -9.64 -22.74
N PRO A 112 2.77 -10.02 -22.69
CA PRO A 112 3.86 -9.06 -22.52
C PRO A 112 3.92 -8.01 -23.61
N GLU A 113 3.61 -8.37 -24.86
CA GLU A 113 3.76 -7.48 -26.01
C GLU A 113 2.65 -6.42 -26.02
N GLU A 114 1.41 -6.81 -25.73
CA GLU A 114 0.31 -5.87 -25.58
C GLU A 114 0.61 -4.86 -24.47
N THR A 115 1.02 -5.34 -23.29
CA THR A 115 1.32 -4.50 -22.14
C THR A 115 2.50 -3.55 -22.42
N PHE A 116 3.53 -4.05 -23.12
CA PHE A 116 4.66 -3.24 -23.53
C PHE A 116 4.27 -2.14 -24.52
N SER A 117 3.42 -2.46 -25.50
CA SER A 117 2.92 -1.48 -26.47
C SER A 117 2.12 -0.35 -25.78
N GLN A 118 1.33 -0.69 -24.75
CA GLN A 118 0.62 0.30 -23.93
C GLN A 118 1.58 1.17 -23.13
N PHE A 119 2.68 0.61 -22.62
CA PHE A 119 3.72 1.39 -21.96
C PHE A 119 4.38 2.42 -22.89
N LEU A 120 4.68 2.05 -24.14
CA LEU A 120 5.26 2.99 -25.10
C LEU A 120 4.35 4.20 -25.37
N GLN A 121 3.03 4.01 -25.36
CA GLN A 121 2.04 5.09 -25.54
C GLN A 121 2.07 6.14 -24.41
N LEU A 122 2.70 5.82 -23.27
CA LEU A 122 2.86 6.76 -22.17
C LEU A 122 3.88 7.87 -22.49
N ASN A 123 4.64 7.77 -23.58
CA ASN A 123 5.57 8.83 -24.04
C ASN A 123 4.88 10.19 -24.22
N ALA A 124 3.58 10.22 -24.49
CA ALA A 124 2.77 11.44 -24.59
C ALA A 124 2.56 12.14 -23.24
N HIS A 125 2.82 11.44 -22.13
CA HIS A 125 2.45 11.88 -20.78
C HIS A 125 3.62 11.82 -19.79
N ILE A 126 4.65 11.01 -20.02
CA ILE A 126 5.78 10.82 -19.11
C ILE A 126 7.12 11.00 -19.82
N THR A 127 8.10 11.49 -19.06
CA THR A 127 9.51 11.53 -19.48
C THR A 127 10.24 10.32 -18.93
N ILE A 128 11.01 9.62 -19.77
CA ILE A 128 11.61 8.33 -19.41
C ILE A 128 12.73 8.46 -18.36
N GLN A 129 13.46 9.58 -18.34
CA GLN A 129 14.59 9.80 -17.44
C GLN A 129 14.18 9.76 -15.96
N PRO A 130 13.26 10.62 -15.46
CA PRO A 130 12.83 10.56 -14.07
C PRO A 130 12.09 9.27 -13.74
N PHE A 131 11.40 8.67 -14.72
CA PHE A 131 10.73 7.38 -14.55
C PHE A 131 11.75 6.28 -14.24
N LEU A 132 12.74 6.08 -15.12
CA LEU A 132 13.77 5.06 -14.92
C LEU A 132 14.66 5.37 -13.71
N SER A 133 15.08 6.63 -13.51
CA SER A 133 15.78 7.01 -12.28
C SER A 133 15.00 6.62 -11.02
N GLY A 134 13.67 6.83 -11.01
CA GLY A 134 12.81 6.39 -9.91
C GLY A 134 12.84 4.87 -9.69
N TRP A 135 12.72 4.09 -10.78
CA TRP A 135 12.81 2.63 -10.75
C TRP A 135 14.18 2.11 -10.28
N PHE A 136 15.25 2.84 -10.56
CA PHE A 136 16.63 2.53 -10.12
C PHE A 136 17.04 3.30 -8.86
N HIS A 137 16.11 3.48 -7.90
CA HIS A 137 16.38 4.08 -6.58
C HIS A 137 17.00 5.49 -6.60
N GLY A 138 16.67 6.29 -7.60
CA GLY A 138 17.19 7.65 -7.78
C GLY A 138 18.55 7.72 -8.48
N ALA A 139 18.98 6.66 -9.16
CA ALA A 139 20.21 6.65 -9.95
C ALA A 139 20.22 7.73 -11.04
N ASN A 140 21.41 8.24 -11.37
CA ASN A 140 21.58 9.14 -12.49
C ASN A 140 21.25 8.40 -13.79
N PHE A 141 20.48 9.04 -14.68
CA PHE A 141 20.04 8.40 -15.92
C PHE A 141 21.20 7.92 -16.80
N GLU A 142 22.32 8.66 -16.83
CA GLU A 142 23.53 8.33 -17.58
C GLU A 142 24.22 7.04 -17.10
N GLU A 143 23.96 6.61 -15.86
CA GLU A 143 24.52 5.36 -15.31
C GLU A 143 23.68 4.13 -15.68
N ILE A 144 22.44 4.34 -16.13
CA ILE A 144 21.50 3.29 -16.53
C ILE A 144 21.83 2.88 -17.96
N LYS A 145 22.35 1.66 -18.11
CA LYS A 145 22.78 1.11 -19.39
C LYS A 145 21.73 0.20 -20.01
N ARG A 146 21.90 -0.10 -21.30
CA ARG A 146 20.96 -0.96 -22.06
C ARG A 146 20.63 -2.27 -21.34
N GLU A 147 21.64 -3.00 -20.87
CA GLU A 147 21.42 -4.30 -20.22
C GLU A 147 20.65 -4.17 -18.89
N ASN A 148 20.81 -3.05 -18.16
CA ASN A 148 20.00 -2.78 -16.97
C ASN A 148 18.51 -2.57 -17.33
N VAL A 149 18.24 -1.88 -18.45
CA VAL A 149 16.86 -1.68 -18.95
C VAL A 149 16.27 -3.01 -19.41
N GLU A 150 17.06 -3.87 -20.07
CA GLU A 150 16.61 -5.21 -20.45
C GLU A 150 16.21 -6.05 -19.22
N GLU A 151 16.99 -6.01 -18.13
CA GLU A 151 16.61 -6.67 -16.87
C GLU A 151 15.29 -6.13 -16.30
N LEU A 152 15.07 -4.81 -16.37
CA LEU A 152 13.82 -4.20 -15.94
C LEU A 152 12.63 -4.64 -16.82
N ILE A 153 12.83 -4.80 -18.14
CA ILE A 153 11.79 -5.28 -19.06
C ILE A 153 11.46 -6.75 -18.78
N CYS A 154 12.47 -7.60 -18.54
CA CYS A 154 12.25 -9.00 -18.13
C CYS A 154 11.36 -9.07 -16.88
N TYR A 155 11.68 -8.25 -15.88
CA TYR A 155 10.91 -8.17 -14.65
C TYR A 155 9.50 -7.64 -14.88
N GLY A 156 9.37 -6.47 -15.50
CA GLY A 156 8.13 -5.70 -15.57
C GLY A 156 7.10 -6.27 -16.54
N PHE A 157 7.54 -6.85 -17.65
CA PHE A 157 6.64 -7.32 -18.71
C PHE A 157 6.62 -8.83 -18.85
N TYR A 158 7.71 -9.53 -18.53
CA TYR A 158 7.77 -11.00 -18.67
C TYR A 158 7.64 -11.75 -17.35
N TYR A 159 7.70 -11.06 -16.21
CA TYR A 159 7.73 -11.67 -14.87
C TYR A 159 8.82 -12.74 -14.73
N LYS A 160 9.96 -12.53 -15.40
CA LYS A 160 11.08 -13.48 -15.47
C LYS A 160 12.40 -12.80 -15.10
N SER A 161 13.33 -13.58 -14.55
CA SER A 161 14.71 -13.10 -14.41
C SER A 161 15.42 -13.16 -15.77
N ARG A 162 16.53 -12.43 -15.91
CA ARG A 162 17.36 -12.51 -17.12
C ARG A 162 17.83 -13.94 -17.39
N GLY A 163 18.18 -14.69 -16.35
CA GLY A 163 18.60 -16.09 -16.45
C GLY A 163 17.51 -17.03 -17.01
N ASP A 164 16.23 -16.71 -16.78
CA ASP A 164 15.10 -17.52 -17.29
C ASP A 164 14.81 -17.27 -18.78
N VAL A 165 15.38 -16.19 -19.34
CA VAL A 165 15.13 -15.75 -20.71
C VAL A 165 16.26 -16.15 -21.66
N VAL A 166 17.48 -16.34 -21.17
CA VAL A 166 18.64 -16.75 -21.98
C VAL A 166 18.33 -18.04 -22.77
N GLY A 167 18.58 -18.03 -24.07
CA GLY A 167 18.35 -19.16 -24.97
C GLY A 167 16.87 -19.33 -25.41
N THR A 168 15.99 -18.40 -25.04
CA THR A 168 14.59 -18.41 -25.47
C THR A 168 14.33 -17.37 -26.55
N ALA A 169 13.20 -17.49 -27.27
CA ALA A 169 12.78 -16.49 -28.26
C ALA A 169 12.63 -15.07 -27.68
N VAL A 170 12.41 -14.95 -26.36
CA VAL A 170 12.29 -13.67 -25.67
C VAL A 170 13.63 -12.92 -25.63
N GLU A 171 14.78 -13.61 -25.61
CA GLU A 171 16.09 -12.95 -25.57
C GLU A 171 16.32 -12.05 -26.78
N GLY A 172 15.92 -12.50 -27.98
CA GLY A 172 15.99 -11.68 -29.20
C GLY A 172 15.06 -10.47 -29.13
N ARG A 173 13.84 -10.66 -28.61
CA ARG A 173 12.84 -9.59 -28.46
C ARG A 173 13.26 -8.49 -27.50
N LEU A 174 13.99 -8.81 -26.43
CA LEU A 174 14.41 -7.80 -25.44
C LEU A 174 15.28 -6.69 -26.04
N ARG A 175 16.17 -7.03 -26.98
CA ARG A 175 16.99 -6.02 -27.67
C ARG A 175 16.12 -5.09 -28.51
N GLU A 176 15.11 -5.65 -29.17
CA GLU A 176 14.13 -4.90 -29.96
C GLU A 176 13.28 -3.98 -29.06
N HIS A 177 12.83 -4.46 -27.90
CA HIS A 177 12.12 -3.64 -26.91
C HIS A 177 12.93 -2.44 -26.44
N VAL A 178 14.23 -2.60 -26.15
CA VAL A 178 15.06 -1.44 -25.79
C VAL A 178 15.14 -0.42 -26.92
N CYS A 179 15.30 -0.87 -28.17
CA CYS A 179 15.27 0.02 -29.33
C CYS A 179 13.91 0.73 -29.47
N GLU A 180 12.80 0.04 -29.19
CA GLU A 180 11.46 0.61 -29.20
C GLU A 180 11.28 1.68 -28.10
N VAL A 181 11.84 1.46 -26.89
CA VAL A 181 11.88 2.50 -25.83
C VAL A 181 12.70 3.71 -26.29
N GLU A 182 13.89 3.49 -26.82
CA GLU A 182 14.77 4.55 -27.33
C GLU A 182 14.06 5.40 -28.39
N ALA A 183 13.40 4.76 -29.34
CA ALA A 183 12.64 5.41 -30.39
C ALA A 183 11.40 6.14 -29.86
N ALA A 184 10.62 5.51 -28.98
CA ALA A 184 9.38 6.10 -28.47
C ALA A 184 9.62 7.32 -27.55
N PHE A 185 10.69 7.30 -26.76
CA PHE A 185 11.00 8.36 -25.80
C PHE A 185 12.13 9.31 -26.25
N GLY A 186 12.73 9.08 -27.42
CA GLY A 186 13.78 9.92 -27.98
C GLY A 186 15.06 9.95 -27.13
N VAL A 187 15.44 8.80 -26.57
CA VAL A 187 16.65 8.65 -25.73
C VAL A 187 17.57 7.58 -26.31
N VAL A 188 18.85 7.62 -25.92
CA VAL A 188 19.82 6.58 -26.25
C VAL A 188 20.48 6.13 -24.95
N PHE A 189 20.43 4.84 -24.66
CA PHE A 189 21.05 4.27 -23.48
C PHE A 189 22.51 3.88 -23.79
N PRO A 190 23.46 4.15 -22.88
CA PRO A 190 24.83 3.68 -23.04
C PRO A 190 24.91 2.16 -23.08
N ASP A 191 25.86 1.63 -23.86
CA ASP A 191 26.07 0.19 -23.98
C ASP A 191 26.68 -0.43 -22.71
N GLY A 192 26.31 -1.69 -22.47
CA GLY A 192 26.84 -2.55 -21.41
C GLY A 192 25.93 -2.69 -20.20
N TYR A 193 26.52 -3.15 -19.10
CA TYR A 193 25.85 -3.35 -17.81
C TYR A 193 26.51 -2.53 -16.70
N ASN A 194 25.71 -2.03 -15.77
CA ASN A 194 26.18 -1.41 -14.55
C ASN A 194 25.80 -2.29 -13.34
N PRO A 195 26.77 -2.99 -12.72
CA PRO A 195 26.50 -3.91 -11.61
C PRO A 195 26.22 -3.20 -10.27
N SER A 196 26.45 -1.89 -10.19
CA SER A 196 26.15 -1.11 -8.98
C SER A 196 24.67 -0.76 -8.85
N LEU A 197 23.93 -0.81 -9.96
CA LEU A 197 22.51 -0.46 -10.02
C LEU A 197 21.63 -1.66 -9.70
N ARG A 198 20.55 -1.38 -8.98
CA ARG A 198 19.44 -2.31 -8.74
C ARG A 198 18.14 -1.58 -9.05
N PHE A 199 17.21 -2.27 -9.69
CA PHE A 199 15.87 -1.74 -9.89
C PHE A 199 14.93 -2.23 -8.78
N MET A 200 13.79 -1.55 -8.62
CA MET A 200 12.74 -1.93 -7.68
C MET A 200 12.07 -3.26 -8.07
N SER A 201 12.51 -4.36 -7.45
CA SER A 201 12.01 -5.72 -7.71
C SER A 201 10.94 -6.16 -6.71
N HIS A 202 9.99 -5.27 -6.40
CA HIS A 202 9.00 -5.40 -5.32
C HIS A 202 8.13 -6.68 -5.35
N LEU A 203 8.00 -7.34 -6.51
CA LEU A 203 7.29 -8.61 -6.65
C LEU A 203 8.12 -9.82 -6.18
N TRP A 204 9.45 -9.68 -6.13
CA TRP A 204 10.39 -10.74 -5.76
C TRP A 204 11.04 -10.53 -4.39
N GLU A 205 10.90 -9.33 -3.84
CA GLU A 205 11.41 -8.99 -2.54
C GLU A 205 10.43 -9.42 -1.42
N PRO A 206 10.95 -9.88 -0.27
CA PRO A 206 10.11 -10.15 0.88
C PRO A 206 9.35 -8.90 1.30
N LEU A 207 8.06 -9.06 1.60
CA LEU A 207 7.20 -7.97 2.06
C LEU A 207 7.81 -7.32 3.30
N ALA A 208 8.09 -6.02 3.23
CA ALA A 208 8.51 -5.23 4.37
C ALA A 208 7.30 -4.96 5.28
N VAL A 209 6.99 -5.90 6.18
CA VAL A 209 5.85 -5.80 7.09
C VAL A 209 6.28 -5.34 8.47
N VAL A 210 5.65 -4.28 8.98
CA VAL A 210 5.70 -3.89 10.39
C VAL A 210 4.49 -4.50 11.08
N GLY A 211 4.72 -5.45 11.99
CA GLY A 211 3.67 -6.04 12.81
C GLY A 211 3.06 -4.99 13.72
N ARG A 212 1.72 -4.90 13.73
CA ARG A 212 0.98 -4.01 14.62
C ARG A 212 0.30 -4.84 15.70
N PRO A 213 0.31 -4.41 16.98
CA PRO A 213 -0.33 -5.16 18.04
C PRO A 213 -1.84 -5.25 17.84
N LEU A 214 -2.50 -6.23 18.44
CA LEU A 214 -3.95 -6.39 18.39
C LEU A 214 -4.67 -5.11 18.86
N LEU A 215 -4.11 -4.45 19.88
CA LEU A 215 -4.62 -3.18 20.38
C LEU A 215 -4.74 -2.11 19.30
N PHE A 216 -3.78 -2.05 18.37
CA PHE A 216 -3.81 -1.07 17.29
C PHE A 216 -5.08 -1.23 16.45
N TYR A 217 -5.41 -2.48 16.08
CA TYR A 217 -6.62 -2.78 15.32
C TYR A 217 -7.89 -2.53 16.13
N GLY A 218 -7.88 -2.90 17.42
CA GLY A 218 -8.98 -2.60 18.33
C GLY A 218 -9.28 -1.11 18.43
N VAL A 219 -8.24 -0.27 18.54
CA VAL A 219 -8.37 1.19 18.55
C VAL A 219 -8.90 1.71 17.22
N THR A 220 -8.40 1.21 16.08
CA THR A 220 -8.90 1.66 14.77
C THR A 220 -10.38 1.31 14.56
N GLU A 221 -10.80 0.12 14.97
CA GLU A 221 -12.21 -0.30 14.91
C GLU A 221 -13.08 0.53 15.86
N ALA A 222 -12.60 0.81 17.08
CA ALA A 222 -13.30 1.67 18.02
C ALA A 222 -13.48 3.09 17.47
N VAL A 223 -12.44 3.66 16.85
CA VAL A 223 -12.52 4.97 16.18
C VAL A 223 -13.52 4.95 15.03
N GLY A 224 -13.55 3.86 14.23
CA GLY A 224 -14.55 3.66 13.18
C GLY A 224 -15.97 3.62 13.73
N ALA A 225 -16.20 2.83 14.79
CA ALA A 225 -17.49 2.72 15.46
C ALA A 225 -17.97 4.06 16.04
N LEU A 226 -17.07 4.79 16.72
CA LEU A 226 -17.37 6.14 17.23
C LEU A 226 -17.70 7.11 16.10
N SER A 227 -16.98 7.02 14.97
CA SER A 227 -17.26 7.85 13.80
C SER A 227 -18.65 7.57 13.21
N HIS A 228 -19.03 6.29 13.13
CA HIS A 228 -20.36 5.87 12.71
C HIS A 228 -21.45 6.34 13.68
N ALA A 229 -21.22 6.22 14.99
CA ALA A 229 -22.15 6.71 16.00
C ALA A 229 -22.34 8.22 15.92
N ALA A 230 -21.26 8.99 15.73
CA ALA A 230 -21.31 10.43 15.55
C ALA A 230 -22.12 10.84 14.31
N LEU A 231 -21.95 10.11 13.18
CA LEU A 231 -22.74 10.33 11.98
C LEU A 231 -24.24 10.03 12.18
N LEU A 232 -24.56 8.92 12.86
CA LEU A 232 -25.94 8.58 13.21
C LEU A 232 -26.58 9.67 14.09
N ALA A 233 -25.85 10.14 15.09
CA ALA A 233 -26.27 11.23 15.98
C ALA A 233 -26.46 12.55 15.21
N ALA A 234 -25.65 12.80 14.17
CA ALA A 234 -25.79 13.95 13.27
C ALA A 234 -26.93 13.80 12.23
N GLY A 235 -27.71 12.71 12.28
CA GLY A 235 -28.85 12.47 11.39
C GLY A 235 -28.51 11.82 10.05
N PHE A 236 -27.27 11.35 9.86
CA PHE A 236 -26.93 10.56 8.69
C PHE A 236 -27.50 9.13 8.80
N ARG A 237 -27.82 8.55 7.66
CA ARG A 237 -28.28 7.16 7.51
C ARG A 237 -27.33 6.41 6.59
N ARG A 238 -26.86 5.26 7.08
CA ARG A 238 -25.98 4.37 6.33
C ARG A 238 -26.77 3.69 5.22
N HIS A 239 -26.24 3.75 4.01
CA HIS A 239 -26.75 3.04 2.85
C HIS A 239 -25.66 2.14 2.29
N ARG A 240 -26.06 0.97 1.81
CA ARG A 240 -25.17 0.01 1.17
C ARG A 240 -25.77 -0.34 -0.18
N GLN A 241 -25.06 -0.01 -1.25
CA GLN A 241 -25.46 -0.39 -2.59
C GLN A 241 -24.71 -1.67 -2.97
N SER A 242 -25.46 -2.71 -3.29
CA SER A 242 -25.09 -4.10 -3.58
C SER A 242 -23.62 -4.36 -3.90
N GLY A 243 -22.76 -4.41 -2.88
CA GLY A 243 -21.35 -4.78 -2.98
C GLY A 243 -20.39 -3.72 -3.54
N VAL A 244 -20.89 -2.59 -4.04
CA VAL A 244 -20.07 -1.57 -4.72
C VAL A 244 -19.58 -0.50 -3.76
N ALA A 245 -20.46 0.01 -2.88
CA ALA A 245 -20.11 1.09 -1.98
C ALA A 245 -20.97 1.10 -0.71
N GLN A 246 -20.35 1.50 0.39
CA GLN A 246 -21.01 1.93 1.61
C GLN A 246 -20.86 3.44 1.74
N TYR A 247 -21.96 4.14 1.93
CA TYR A 247 -21.95 5.60 2.07
C TYR A 247 -23.00 6.07 3.07
N TRP A 248 -22.86 7.32 3.51
CA TRP A 248 -23.73 7.95 4.49
C TRP A 248 -24.50 9.09 3.83
N ILE A 249 -25.83 9.05 3.93
CA ILE A 249 -26.70 10.12 3.41
C ILE A 249 -27.35 10.83 4.59
N ARG A 250 -27.28 12.16 4.60
CA ARG A 250 -28.17 13.01 5.37
C ARG A 250 -29.07 13.74 4.37
N ARG A 251 -30.38 13.62 4.55
CA ARG A 251 -31.34 14.36 3.72
C ARG A 251 -31.60 15.70 4.39
N ALA A 252 -31.55 16.76 3.60
CA ALA A 252 -31.96 18.08 4.05
C ALA A 252 -33.47 18.09 4.38
N ALA A 253 -33.84 18.89 5.38
CA ALA A 253 -35.23 19.03 5.81
C ALA A 253 -35.89 20.19 5.03
N GLY A 254 -36.90 19.88 4.21
CA GLY A 254 -37.74 20.87 3.52
C GLY A 254 -37.66 20.83 1.99
N GLY A 255 -38.73 21.31 1.33
CA GLY A 255 -38.89 21.24 -0.14
C GLY A 255 -37.89 22.08 -0.94
N ALA A 256 -37.33 23.15 -0.36
CA ALA A 256 -36.33 24.00 -1.01
C ALA A 256 -34.98 23.28 -1.23
N ALA A 257 -34.68 22.25 -0.43
CA ALA A 257 -33.41 21.52 -0.50
C ALA A 257 -33.33 20.50 -1.65
N LEU A 258 -34.46 20.22 -2.32
CA LEU A 258 -34.50 19.37 -3.52
C LEU A 258 -33.99 20.09 -4.79
N GLN A 259 -33.82 21.41 -4.74
CA GLN A 259 -33.29 22.22 -5.86
C GLN A 259 -31.77 22.47 -5.74
N GLU A 260 -31.14 22.09 -4.62
CA GLU A 260 -29.72 22.30 -4.41
C GLU A 260 -28.90 21.09 -4.87
N GLN A 261 -27.72 21.32 -5.43
CA GLN A 261 -26.83 20.25 -5.86
C GLN A 261 -26.34 19.43 -4.66
N PRO A 262 -26.38 18.08 -4.72
CA PRO A 262 -25.94 17.22 -3.64
C PRO A 262 -24.44 17.38 -3.39
N LEU A 263 -24.05 17.49 -2.12
CA LEU A 263 -22.64 17.53 -1.73
C LEU A 263 -22.14 16.11 -1.46
N VAL A 264 -21.11 15.70 -2.21
CA VAL A 264 -20.43 14.42 -2.01
C VAL A 264 -19.07 14.68 -1.36
N PHE A 265 -18.86 14.09 -0.19
CA PHE A 265 -17.58 14.13 0.50
C PHE A 265 -16.90 12.76 0.42
N MET A 266 -15.71 12.71 -0.17
CA MET A 266 -14.87 11.52 -0.25
C MET A 266 -13.68 11.69 0.68
N HIS A 267 -13.57 10.83 1.70
CA HIS A 267 -12.44 10.89 2.61
C HIS A 267 -11.23 10.11 2.04
N GLY A 268 -10.03 10.56 2.37
CA GLY A 268 -8.79 9.84 2.01
C GLY A 268 -8.55 8.60 2.88
N VAL A 269 -7.43 7.93 2.61
CA VAL A 269 -6.94 6.77 3.38
C VAL A 269 -6.46 7.23 4.77
N GLY A 270 -6.85 6.52 5.84
CA GLY A 270 -6.45 6.86 7.21
C GLY A 270 -7.40 6.32 8.28
N PHE A 271 -7.53 7.03 9.40
CA PHE A 271 -8.41 6.69 10.55
C PHE A 271 -9.89 7.02 10.31
N GLY A 272 -10.39 6.74 9.10
CA GLY A 272 -11.76 7.04 8.69
C GLY A 272 -12.08 8.55 8.72
N LEU A 273 -13.25 8.90 9.22
CA LEU A 273 -13.75 10.29 9.24
C LEU A 273 -13.22 11.15 10.38
N LEU A 274 -12.52 10.54 11.36
CA LEU A 274 -12.04 11.23 12.55
C LEU A 274 -11.25 12.52 12.24
N PRO A 275 -10.25 12.51 11.33
CA PRO A 275 -9.49 13.72 11.00
C PRO A 275 -10.34 14.81 10.34
N TYR A 276 -11.48 14.42 9.76
CA TYR A 276 -12.32 15.29 8.96
C TYR A 276 -13.49 15.89 9.75
N PHE A 277 -13.77 15.44 10.98
CA PHE A 277 -14.86 16.01 11.79
C PHE A 277 -14.79 17.53 11.98
N PRO A 278 -13.63 18.15 12.23
CA PRO A 278 -13.55 19.61 12.31
C PRO A 278 -14.00 20.29 11.02
N PHE A 279 -13.62 19.75 9.87
CA PHE A 279 -14.03 20.22 8.55
C PHE A 279 -15.53 20.01 8.32
N LEU A 280 -16.04 18.79 8.55
CA LEU A 280 -17.46 18.45 8.39
C LEU A 280 -18.36 19.31 9.28
N ARG A 281 -17.92 19.63 10.52
CA ARG A 281 -18.65 20.53 11.42
C ARG A 281 -18.70 21.96 10.89
N ARG A 282 -17.59 22.47 10.33
CA ARG A 282 -17.55 23.79 9.70
C ARG A 282 -18.43 23.83 8.46
N LEU A 283 -18.35 22.79 7.63
CA LEU A 283 -19.17 22.64 6.43
C LEU A 283 -20.66 22.66 6.78
N HIS A 284 -21.07 21.88 7.79
CA HIS A 284 -22.45 21.85 8.26
C HIS A 284 -22.93 23.21 8.80
N ARG A 285 -22.08 23.98 9.48
CA ARG A 285 -22.42 25.33 9.95
C ARG A 285 -22.54 26.33 8.80
N ALA A 286 -21.68 26.22 7.79
CA ALA A 286 -21.71 27.09 6.62
C ALA A 286 -22.91 26.79 5.71
N LEU A 287 -23.38 25.54 5.71
CA LEU A 287 -24.49 25.06 4.88
C LEU A 287 -25.56 24.38 5.76
N PRO A 288 -26.28 25.12 6.62
CA PRO A 288 -27.20 24.54 7.60
C PRO A 288 -28.43 23.88 6.95
N THR A 289 -28.80 24.31 5.74
CA THR A 289 -29.91 23.77 4.94
C THR A 289 -29.53 22.54 4.12
N ARG A 290 -28.25 22.14 4.10
CA ARG A 290 -27.74 20.96 3.39
C ARG A 290 -27.28 19.87 4.36
#